data_AF-A0A1W6UKE8-F1
#
_entry.id   AF-A0A1W6UKE8-F1
#
_cell.length_a   1.000
_cell.length_b   1.000
_cell.length_c   1.000
_cell.angle_alpha   90.00
_cell.angle_beta   90.00
_cell.angle_gamma   90.00
#
_symmetry.space_group_name_H-M   'P 1'
#
loop_
_entity.id
_entity.type
_entity.pdbx_description
1 polymer ?
#
loop_
_entity_poly.entity_id
_entity_poly.type
_entity_poly.pdbx_seq_one_letter_code
_entity_poly.pdbx_strand_id
1 'polypeptide(L)'
;MKKLSLSLLGSAALILVSPITQAQEYMFTYSKLYTQLKNNNKEGHDDVKVGVFFVDAKTKQICTIEKAWMEKEEHYEEFVIPASQELPLPVDKNLKSANPLVFVDTPKDTRCDYSLVVMTKEPLQGNVSYDQLKPLLPQMQTMLEDLGGMFAGWFTPEVQGVTMEFANQLNDKVIFSNGTEKPIVNGKIQVALSEIGQGGTMTLPEPTMRVLPYLPNAKK
;
A
#
# COMPACT_ATOMS: atom_id res chain seq x y z
N MET A 1 -6.40 -0.83 82.46
CA MET A 1 -5.15 -1.55 82.14
C MET A 1 -5.30 -2.19 80.75
N LYS A 2 -4.30 -2.01 79.87
CA LYS A 2 -4.05 -2.67 78.56
C LYS A 2 -5.17 -2.53 77.50
N LYS A 3 -5.07 -1.54 76.60
CA LYS A 3 -4.44 -1.60 75.25
C LYS A 3 -4.94 -2.76 74.38
N LEU A 4 -5.63 -2.42 73.28
CA LEU A 4 -5.30 -2.96 71.96
C LEU A 4 -5.81 -1.99 70.88
N SER A 5 -4.88 -1.30 70.24
CA SER A 5 -5.11 -0.50 69.03
C SER A 5 -5.10 -1.46 67.84
N LEU A 6 -6.18 -1.49 67.06
CA LEU A 6 -6.22 -2.24 65.80
C LEU A 6 -6.14 -1.23 64.65
N SER A 7 -4.93 -1.03 64.14
CA SER A 7 -4.67 -0.28 62.92
C SER A 7 -5.24 -1.04 61.73
N LEU A 8 -6.20 -0.45 61.01
CA LEU A 8 -6.60 -0.90 59.67
C LEU A 8 -5.52 -0.45 58.67
N LEU A 9 -4.64 -1.37 58.28
CA LEU A 9 -3.83 -1.30 57.07
C LEU A 9 -4.28 -2.46 56.18
N GLY A 10 -4.79 -2.16 54.98
CA GLY A 10 -5.36 -3.18 54.10
C GLY A 10 -5.55 -2.69 52.66
N SER A 11 -4.44 -2.36 52.01
CA SER A 11 -4.13 -2.51 50.58
C SER A 11 -5.23 -2.20 49.54
N ALA A 12 -5.14 -1.02 48.92
CA ALA A 12 -5.71 -0.76 47.61
C ALA A 12 -4.94 -1.59 46.55
N ALA A 13 -5.52 -2.70 46.09
CA ALA A 13 -5.00 -3.45 44.95
C ALA A 13 -5.32 -2.68 43.66
N LEU A 14 -4.34 -1.92 43.17
CA LEU A 14 -4.33 -1.38 41.81
C LEU A 14 -4.18 -2.55 40.84
N ILE A 15 -5.30 -3.03 40.29
CA ILE A 15 -5.30 -3.94 39.15
C ILE A 15 -4.81 -3.13 37.96
N LEU A 16 -3.51 -3.22 37.67
CA LEU A 16 -2.94 -2.76 36.41
C LEU A 16 -3.48 -3.68 35.31
N VAL A 17 -4.58 -3.28 34.68
CA VAL A 17 -5.02 -3.88 33.42
C VAL A 17 -4.03 -3.43 32.35
N SER A 18 -2.96 -4.18 32.18
CA SER A 18 -2.07 -4.01 31.02
C SER A 18 -2.87 -4.39 29.76
N PRO A 19 -2.97 -3.50 28.75
CA PRO A 19 -3.64 -3.85 27.51
C PRO A 19 -2.88 -4.99 26.85
N ILE A 20 -3.60 -6.06 26.51
CA ILE A 20 -3.07 -7.16 25.73
C ILE A 20 -2.94 -6.65 24.29
N THR A 21 -1.77 -6.09 23.94
CA THR A 21 -1.38 -5.81 22.55
C THR A 21 -1.15 -7.13 21.84
N GLN A 22 -2.21 -7.65 21.22
CA GLN A 22 -2.16 -8.82 20.32
C GLN A 22 -1.47 -8.38 19.02
N ALA A 23 -0.47 -9.15 18.58
CA ALA A 23 0.08 -8.97 17.25
C ALA A 23 -1.02 -9.27 16.22
N GLN A 24 -1.16 -8.43 15.20
CA GLN A 24 -2.12 -8.72 14.15
C GLN A 24 -1.43 -9.59 13.10
N GLU A 25 -1.66 -10.91 13.25
CA GLU A 25 -1.30 -11.91 12.26
C GLU A 25 -2.46 -12.06 11.27
N TYR A 26 -2.16 -11.91 9.98
CA TYR A 26 -3.10 -12.23 8.91
C TYR A 26 -2.78 -13.58 8.32
N MET A 27 -3.82 -14.37 8.09
CA MET A 27 -3.72 -15.64 7.39
C MET A 27 -4.58 -15.61 6.14
N PHE A 28 -3.97 -15.87 4.99
CA PHE A 28 -4.64 -15.98 3.69
C PHE A 28 -4.36 -17.34 3.07
N THR A 29 -5.30 -17.83 2.27
CA THR A 29 -4.95 -18.87 1.29
C THR A 29 -4.30 -18.20 0.09
N TYR A 30 -3.22 -18.81 -0.42
CA TYR A 30 -2.54 -18.28 -1.60
C TYR A 30 -3.49 -18.13 -2.80
N SER A 31 -4.46 -19.05 -2.99
CA SER A 31 -5.46 -18.94 -4.05
C SER A 31 -6.29 -17.64 -4.01
N LYS A 32 -6.60 -17.13 -2.81
CA LYS A 32 -7.33 -15.87 -2.65
C LYS A 32 -6.49 -14.69 -3.12
N LEU A 33 -5.22 -14.65 -2.72
CA LEU A 33 -4.27 -13.62 -3.14
C LEU A 33 -3.99 -13.70 -4.64
N TYR A 34 -3.71 -14.90 -5.15
CA TYR A 34 -3.50 -15.17 -6.58
C TYR A 34 -4.66 -14.65 -7.43
N THR A 35 -5.91 -14.83 -6.98
CA THR A 35 -7.08 -14.39 -7.75
C THR A 35 -7.09 -12.88 -8.00
N GLN A 36 -6.57 -12.10 -7.05
CA GLN A 36 -6.45 -10.65 -7.14
C GLN A 36 -5.24 -10.24 -8.01
N LEU A 37 -4.13 -10.98 -7.89
CA LEU A 37 -2.87 -10.66 -8.56
C LEU A 37 -2.74 -11.23 -9.97
N LYS A 38 -3.58 -12.19 -10.39
CA LYS A 38 -3.50 -12.83 -11.71
C LYS A 38 -3.53 -11.84 -12.88
N ASN A 39 -4.14 -10.66 -12.68
CA ASN A 39 -4.22 -9.62 -13.70
C ASN A 39 -2.85 -9.00 -14.01
N ASN A 40 -1.86 -9.13 -13.10
CA ASN A 40 -0.48 -8.68 -13.34
C ASN A 40 0.22 -9.43 -14.49
N ASN A 41 -0.26 -10.63 -14.83
CA ASN A 41 0.27 -11.43 -15.94
C ASN A 41 -0.60 -11.34 -17.20
N LYS A 42 -1.66 -10.52 -17.22
CA LYS A 42 -2.44 -10.28 -18.43
C LYS A 42 -1.72 -9.26 -19.33
N GLU A 43 -1.88 -9.43 -20.64
CA GLU A 43 -1.44 -8.44 -21.62
C GLU A 43 -2.17 -7.10 -21.42
N GLY A 44 -1.50 -6.00 -21.80
CA GLY A 44 -2.07 -4.64 -21.73
C GLY A 44 -1.78 -3.89 -20.42
N HIS A 45 -0.96 -4.46 -19.53
CA HIS A 45 -0.54 -3.86 -18.24
C HIS A 45 0.97 -4.01 -18.03
N ASP A 46 1.74 -3.75 -19.07
CA ASP A 46 3.18 -4.03 -19.08
C ASP A 46 3.95 -3.18 -18.07
N ASP A 47 3.46 -1.98 -17.77
CA ASP A 47 4.11 -1.01 -16.89
C ASP A 47 3.43 -0.87 -15.52
N VAL A 48 2.27 -1.52 -15.32
CA VAL A 48 1.46 -1.40 -14.11
C VAL A 48 1.14 -2.76 -13.50
N LYS A 49 0.92 -2.79 -12.19
CA LYS A 49 0.59 -4.00 -11.45
C LYS A 49 -0.36 -3.69 -10.31
N VAL A 50 -0.98 -4.73 -9.80
CA VAL A 50 -1.61 -4.78 -8.49
C VAL A 50 -0.55 -5.20 -7.46
N GLY A 51 -0.36 -4.38 -6.45
CA GLY A 51 0.46 -4.69 -5.26
C GLY A 51 -0.42 -4.97 -4.04
N VAL A 52 0.11 -5.75 -3.10
CA VAL A 52 -0.50 -6.01 -1.79
C VAL A 52 0.23 -5.21 -0.73
N PHE A 53 -0.51 -4.43 0.05
CA PHE A 53 0.01 -3.62 1.15
C PHE A 53 -0.88 -3.75 2.37
N PHE A 54 -0.33 -3.33 3.51
CA PHE A 54 -1.07 -3.13 4.74
C PHE A 54 -1.04 -1.65 5.07
N VAL A 55 -2.19 -1.07 5.41
CA VAL A 55 -2.29 0.36 5.72
C VAL A 55 -2.97 0.57 7.06
N ASP A 56 -2.50 1.55 7.83
CA ASP A 56 -3.12 1.93 9.08
C ASP A 56 -4.59 2.34 8.83
N ALA A 57 -5.49 1.75 9.60
CA ALA A 57 -6.94 1.93 9.42
C ALA A 57 -7.38 3.39 9.57
N LYS A 58 -6.67 4.20 10.37
CA LYS A 58 -6.97 5.62 10.68
C LYS A 58 -6.20 6.58 9.78
N THR A 59 -4.88 6.45 9.69
CA THR A 59 -3.99 7.40 9.02
C THR A 59 -3.83 7.11 7.53
N LYS A 60 -4.19 5.89 7.08
CA LYS A 60 -3.99 5.39 5.71
C LYS A 60 -2.53 5.41 5.26
N GLN A 61 -1.59 5.46 6.22
CA GLN A 61 -0.16 5.28 5.97
C GLN A 61 0.16 3.80 5.84
N ILE A 62 1.23 3.46 5.14
CA ILE A 62 1.67 2.08 4.99
C ILE A 62 2.16 1.57 6.34
N CYS A 63 1.66 0.39 6.75
CA CYS A 63 2.18 -0.34 7.89
C CYS A 63 3.48 -1.04 7.52
N THR A 64 4.40 -1.13 8.47
CA THR A 64 5.54 -2.03 8.36
C THR A 64 5.05 -3.48 8.37
N ILE A 65 5.58 -4.31 7.48
CA ILE A 65 5.45 -5.76 7.57
C ILE A 65 6.65 -6.25 8.37
N GLU A 66 6.41 -6.75 9.58
CA GLU A 66 7.48 -7.22 10.47
C GLU A 66 8.01 -8.58 10.01
N LYS A 67 7.10 -9.42 9.50
CA LYS A 67 7.41 -10.74 8.96
C LYS A 67 6.32 -11.17 7.98
N ALA A 68 6.68 -11.92 6.94
CA ALA A 68 5.70 -12.67 6.16
C ALA A 68 6.31 -13.96 5.63
N TRP A 69 5.50 -15.02 5.55
CA TRP A 69 5.94 -16.30 5.03
C TRP A 69 4.78 -17.05 4.38
N MET A 70 5.12 -18.13 3.68
CA MET A 70 4.16 -19.11 3.22
C MET A 70 4.53 -20.49 3.72
N GLU A 71 3.52 -21.27 4.08
CA GLU A 71 3.72 -22.63 4.57
C GLU A 71 2.65 -23.59 4.09
N LYS A 72 3.08 -24.84 3.91
CA LYS A 72 2.21 -25.98 3.72
C LYS A 72 2.93 -27.23 4.18
N GLU A 73 2.35 -27.92 5.17
CA GLU A 73 2.93 -29.13 5.74
C GLU A 73 4.37 -28.85 6.24
N GLU A 74 5.38 -29.56 5.74
CA GLU A 74 6.78 -29.36 6.14
C GLU A 74 7.50 -28.25 5.35
N HIS A 75 6.85 -27.65 4.35
CA HIS A 75 7.45 -26.61 3.52
C HIS A 75 7.16 -25.23 4.10
N TYR A 76 8.22 -24.46 4.36
CA TYR A 76 8.19 -23.08 4.84
C TYR A 76 9.09 -22.22 3.96
N GLU A 77 8.59 -21.06 3.54
CA GLU A 77 9.35 -20.08 2.77
C GLU A 77 9.04 -18.66 3.26
N GLU A 78 10.07 -17.94 3.72
CA GLU A 78 9.93 -16.58 4.24
C GLU A 78 10.16 -15.54 3.14
N PHE A 79 9.33 -14.50 3.12
CA PHE A 79 9.46 -13.42 2.15
C PHE A 79 10.48 -12.38 2.59
N VAL A 80 11.31 -11.92 1.66
CA VAL A 80 12.15 -10.74 1.86
C VAL A 80 11.32 -9.48 1.58
N ILE A 81 10.95 -8.76 2.63
CA ILE A 81 10.11 -7.56 2.51
C ILE A 81 10.91 -6.38 1.95
N PRO A 82 10.50 -5.78 0.83
CA PRO A 82 11.16 -4.61 0.25
C PRO A 82 10.91 -3.34 1.08
N ALA A 83 11.72 -2.30 0.85
CA ALA A 83 11.56 -1.00 1.50
C ALA A 83 10.17 -0.37 1.28
N SER A 84 9.51 -0.67 0.15
CA SER A 84 8.15 -0.22 -0.16
C SER A 84 7.06 -0.83 0.75
N GLN A 85 7.39 -1.89 1.51
CA GLN A 85 6.45 -2.69 2.31
C GLN A 85 5.35 -3.35 1.46
N GLU A 86 5.63 -3.60 0.19
CA GLU A 86 4.81 -4.49 -0.64
C GLU A 86 5.03 -5.94 -0.18
N LEU A 87 3.96 -6.72 -0.03
CA LEU A 87 4.08 -8.16 0.18
C LEU A 87 4.44 -8.85 -1.15
N PRO A 88 5.66 -9.40 -1.32
CA PRO A 88 6.17 -9.82 -2.62
C PRO A 88 5.65 -11.22 -2.99
N LEU A 89 4.39 -11.28 -3.44
CA LEU A 89 3.75 -12.54 -3.82
C LEU A 89 4.04 -12.91 -5.27
N PRO A 90 4.54 -14.13 -5.55
CA PRO A 90 4.65 -14.64 -6.91
C PRO A 90 3.24 -14.86 -7.50
N VAL A 91 3.10 -14.67 -8.81
CA VAL A 91 1.87 -15.00 -9.56
C VAL A 91 2.07 -16.33 -10.28
N ASP A 92 2.00 -17.41 -9.52
CA ASP A 92 2.28 -18.79 -9.97
C ASP A 92 1.06 -19.72 -9.86
N LYS A 93 0.77 -20.46 -10.94
CA LYS A 93 -0.38 -21.39 -11.04
C LYS A 93 -0.18 -22.70 -10.27
N ASN A 94 1.05 -23.15 -10.10
CA ASN A 94 1.38 -24.33 -9.30
C ASN A 94 1.18 -24.02 -7.81
N LEU A 95 1.68 -22.87 -7.34
CA LEU A 95 1.40 -22.37 -6.00
C LEU A 95 -0.10 -22.17 -5.77
N LYS A 96 -0.84 -21.70 -6.79
CA LYS A 96 -2.31 -21.61 -6.73
C LYS A 96 -2.95 -22.97 -6.48
N SER A 97 -2.46 -24.00 -7.17
CA SER A 97 -3.00 -25.36 -7.06
C SER A 97 -2.60 -26.04 -5.76
N ALA A 98 -1.36 -25.83 -5.30
CA ALA A 98 -0.88 -26.31 -4.01
C ALA A 98 -1.59 -25.59 -2.84
N ASN A 99 -1.92 -24.31 -3.04
CA ASN A 99 -2.66 -23.45 -2.11
C ASN A 99 -2.09 -23.42 -0.68
N PRO A 100 -0.80 -23.05 -0.49
CA PRO A 100 -0.24 -22.83 0.83
C PRO A 100 -0.96 -21.69 1.57
N LEU A 101 -0.79 -21.66 2.89
CA LEU A 101 -1.19 -20.52 3.69
C LEU A 101 -0.11 -19.44 3.60
N VAL A 102 -0.53 -18.19 3.55
CA VAL A 102 0.34 -17.00 3.58
C VAL A 102 0.04 -16.26 4.87
N PHE A 103 1.09 -16.02 5.65
CA PHE A 103 1.03 -15.33 6.92
C PHE A 103 1.74 -13.98 6.83
N VAL A 104 1.20 -12.98 7.51
CA VAL A 104 1.78 -11.64 7.59
C VAL A 104 1.63 -11.10 9.00
N ASP A 105 2.75 -10.68 9.58
CA ASP A 105 2.81 -9.98 10.86
C ASP A 105 2.93 -8.48 10.64
N THR A 106 2.10 -7.73 11.35
CA THR A 106 2.12 -6.25 11.40
C THR A 106 2.21 -5.75 12.84
N PRO A 107 2.67 -4.50 13.07
CA PRO A 107 2.87 -3.94 14.41
C PRO A 107 1.66 -4.08 15.33
N LYS A 108 1.90 -4.52 16.56
CA LYS A 108 0.83 -4.85 17.53
C LYS A 108 0.03 -3.64 18.04
N ASP A 109 0.62 -2.46 17.96
CA ASP A 109 0.04 -1.21 18.43
C ASP A 109 -0.84 -0.52 17.37
N THR A 110 -0.84 -1.04 16.14
CA THR A 110 -1.45 -0.41 14.99
C THR A 110 -2.39 -1.39 14.30
N ARG A 111 -3.67 -1.02 14.19
CA ARG A 111 -4.61 -1.79 13.36
C ARG A 111 -4.30 -1.50 11.90
N CYS A 112 -3.76 -2.49 11.22
CA CYS A 112 -3.57 -2.45 9.78
C CYS A 112 -4.80 -3.06 9.07
N ASP A 113 -5.11 -2.58 7.88
CA ASP A 113 -6.09 -3.18 6.99
C ASP A 113 -5.36 -3.63 5.71
N TYR A 114 -5.73 -4.82 5.20
CA TYR A 114 -5.26 -5.34 3.92
C TYR A 114 -5.73 -4.43 2.77
N SER A 115 -4.82 -4.08 1.87
CA SER A 115 -5.10 -3.18 0.75
C SER A 115 -4.50 -3.71 -0.55
N LEU A 116 -5.32 -3.74 -1.60
CA LEU A 116 -4.90 -3.92 -2.98
C LEU A 116 -4.70 -2.55 -3.62
N VAL A 117 -3.60 -2.37 -4.34
CA VAL A 117 -3.25 -1.08 -4.93
C VAL A 117 -2.81 -1.27 -6.37
N VAL A 118 -3.40 -0.54 -7.30
CA VAL A 118 -2.88 -0.41 -8.67
C VAL A 118 -1.74 0.60 -8.65
N MET A 119 -0.58 0.22 -9.17
CA MET A 119 0.61 1.06 -9.21
C MET A 119 1.49 0.75 -10.41
N THR A 120 2.47 1.61 -10.71
CA THR A 120 3.53 1.28 -11.66
C THR A 120 4.41 0.14 -11.13
N LYS A 121 5.04 -0.62 -12.04
CA LYS A 121 6.03 -1.63 -11.66
C LYS A 121 7.34 -0.98 -11.20
N GLU A 122 7.73 0.10 -11.88
CA GLU A 122 8.95 0.84 -11.61
C GLU A 122 8.65 2.21 -10.97
N PRO A 123 9.55 2.71 -10.10
CA PRO A 123 9.45 4.06 -9.58
C PRO A 123 9.68 5.10 -10.69
N LEU A 124 9.19 6.31 -10.47
CA LEU A 124 9.52 7.47 -11.28
C LEU A 124 10.65 8.25 -10.62
N GLN A 125 11.55 8.83 -11.40
CA GLN A 125 12.69 9.58 -10.88
C GLN A 125 13.17 10.63 -11.88
N GLY A 126 13.76 11.70 -11.36
CA GLY A 126 14.33 12.77 -12.19
C GLY A 126 13.29 13.47 -13.06
N ASN A 127 13.58 13.62 -14.35
CA ASN A 127 12.67 14.25 -15.30
C ASN A 127 11.68 13.23 -15.87
N VAL A 128 10.41 13.42 -15.56
CA VAL A 128 9.30 12.61 -16.04
C VAL A 128 8.54 13.38 -17.11
N SER A 129 8.42 12.82 -18.31
CA SER A 129 7.74 13.49 -19.43
C SER A 129 6.25 13.14 -19.49
N TYR A 130 5.50 13.99 -20.21
CA TYR A 130 4.13 13.68 -20.60
C TYR A 130 4.02 12.33 -21.31
N ASP A 131 4.92 12.05 -22.26
CA ASP A 131 4.91 10.82 -23.06
C ASP A 131 5.28 9.57 -22.24
N GLN A 132 6.01 9.75 -21.14
CA GLN A 132 6.27 8.67 -20.18
C GLN A 132 5.02 8.33 -19.35
N LEU A 133 4.25 9.33 -18.92
CA LEU A 133 3.05 9.09 -18.10
C LEU A 133 1.84 8.67 -18.92
N LYS A 134 1.65 9.25 -20.11
CA LYS A 134 0.49 9.02 -20.98
C LYS A 134 0.14 7.53 -21.16
N PRO A 135 1.07 6.61 -21.47
CA PRO A 135 0.74 5.20 -21.65
C PRO A 135 0.35 4.49 -20.34
N LEU A 136 0.72 5.02 -19.16
CA LEU A 136 0.39 4.41 -17.88
C LEU A 136 -1.10 4.57 -17.53
N LEU A 137 -1.71 5.71 -17.86
CA LEU A 137 -3.11 6.02 -17.53
C LEU A 137 -4.10 4.96 -18.05
N PRO A 138 -4.15 4.62 -19.36
CA PRO A 138 -5.07 3.60 -19.86
C PRO A 138 -4.79 2.20 -19.29
N GLN A 139 -3.53 1.88 -18.98
CA GLN A 139 -3.19 0.61 -18.30
C GLN A 139 -3.74 0.61 -16.87
N MET A 140 -3.52 1.68 -16.10
CA MET A 140 -4.07 1.82 -14.74
C MET A 140 -5.61 1.76 -14.74
N GLN A 141 -6.26 2.42 -15.69
CA GLN A 141 -7.72 2.39 -15.85
C GLN A 141 -8.20 0.95 -16.05
N THR A 142 -7.62 0.26 -17.05
CA THR A 142 -8.00 -1.12 -17.37
C THR A 142 -7.72 -2.06 -16.20
N MET A 143 -6.62 -1.86 -15.45
CA MET A 143 -6.29 -2.69 -14.29
C MET A 143 -7.27 -2.50 -13.14
N LEU A 144 -7.71 -1.26 -12.88
CA LEU A 144 -8.75 -0.96 -11.89
C LEU A 144 -10.08 -1.64 -12.24
N GLU A 145 -10.45 -1.62 -13.52
CA GLU A 145 -11.65 -2.30 -14.01
C GLU A 145 -11.56 -3.82 -13.86
N ASP A 146 -10.42 -4.39 -14.25
CA ASP A 146 -10.12 -5.81 -14.12
C ASP A 146 -10.15 -6.29 -12.66
N LEU A 147 -9.74 -5.43 -11.73
CA LEU A 147 -9.79 -5.69 -10.28
C LEU A 147 -11.19 -5.64 -9.71
N GLY A 148 -11.98 -4.63 -10.08
CA GLY A 148 -13.35 -4.48 -9.59
C GLY A 148 -14.35 -5.47 -10.24
N GLY A 149 -13.92 -6.17 -11.30
CA GLY A 149 -14.69 -7.20 -11.98
C GLY A 149 -15.75 -6.62 -12.93
N MET A 150 -16.74 -7.45 -13.26
CA MET A 150 -17.67 -7.23 -14.39
C MET A 150 -18.39 -5.87 -14.39
N PHE A 151 -18.57 -5.24 -13.24
CA PHE A 151 -19.29 -3.96 -13.11
C PHE A 151 -18.38 -2.75 -12.91
N ALA A 152 -17.08 -2.95 -12.71
CA ALA A 152 -16.17 -1.88 -12.33
C ALA A 152 -16.09 -0.78 -13.38
N GLY A 153 -16.07 -1.11 -14.67
CA GLY A 153 -16.00 -0.12 -15.75
C GLY A 153 -17.11 0.94 -15.72
N TRP A 154 -18.27 0.66 -15.11
CA TRP A 154 -19.35 1.65 -14.96
C TRP A 154 -19.18 2.58 -13.76
N PHE A 155 -18.37 2.19 -12.78
CA PHE A 155 -18.26 2.90 -11.51
C PHE A 155 -16.83 3.41 -11.22
N THR A 156 -15.82 2.89 -11.91
CA THR A 156 -14.44 3.35 -11.81
C THR A 156 -14.34 4.74 -12.45
N PRO A 157 -14.02 5.80 -11.69
CA PRO A 157 -13.77 7.11 -12.27
C PRO A 157 -12.61 7.06 -13.25
N GLU A 158 -12.56 8.02 -14.16
CA GLU A 158 -11.45 8.13 -15.11
C GLU A 158 -10.13 8.46 -14.40
N VAL A 159 -9.06 7.73 -14.74
CA VAL A 159 -7.69 8.06 -14.35
C VAL A 159 -7.22 9.28 -15.14
N GLN A 160 -6.98 10.40 -14.45
CA GLN A 160 -6.56 11.66 -15.08
C GLN A 160 -5.07 11.98 -14.87
N GLY A 161 -4.36 11.15 -14.13
CA GLY A 161 -2.94 11.32 -13.86
C GLY A 161 -2.44 10.33 -12.83
N VAL A 162 -1.45 10.75 -12.05
CA VAL A 162 -0.80 9.90 -11.05
C VAL A 162 -0.75 10.56 -9.66
N THR A 163 -0.91 9.73 -8.63
CA THR A 163 -0.53 10.06 -7.26
C THR A 163 0.85 9.49 -7.02
N MET A 164 1.84 10.35 -6.75
CA MET A 164 3.19 9.93 -6.41
C MET A 164 3.37 9.99 -4.91
N GLU A 165 3.95 8.93 -4.36
CA GLU A 165 4.30 8.84 -2.95
C GLU A 165 5.81 8.69 -2.79
N PHE A 166 6.39 9.44 -1.85
CA PHE A 166 7.81 9.52 -1.56
C PHE A 166 8.10 9.01 -0.13
N ALA A 167 9.36 8.65 0.12
CA ALA A 167 9.79 8.23 1.45
C ALA A 167 9.75 9.39 2.46
N ASN A 168 9.81 9.04 3.75
CA ASN A 168 10.10 9.96 4.86
C ASN A 168 9.18 11.19 4.99
N GLN A 169 7.94 11.10 4.51
CA GLN A 169 6.98 12.22 4.57
C GLN A 169 7.53 13.50 3.92
N LEU A 170 8.29 13.36 2.82
CA LEU A 170 8.92 14.46 2.09
C LEU A 170 8.00 15.68 1.94
N ASN A 171 8.49 16.85 2.34
CA ASN A 171 7.84 18.14 2.10
C ASN A 171 8.76 18.97 1.20
N ASP A 172 8.44 18.99 -0.09
CA ASP A 172 9.23 19.65 -1.14
C ASP A 172 8.30 20.05 -2.30
N LYS A 173 8.82 20.19 -3.52
CA LYS A 173 8.06 20.56 -4.70
C LYS A 173 8.52 19.81 -5.94
N VAL A 174 7.56 19.61 -6.84
CA VAL A 174 7.81 19.22 -8.23
C VAL A 174 7.79 20.48 -9.09
N ILE A 175 8.77 20.59 -10.00
CA ILE A 175 8.90 21.73 -10.92
C ILE A 175 8.51 21.28 -12.32
N PHE A 176 7.60 22.01 -12.96
CA PHE A 176 7.16 21.72 -14.33
C PHE A 176 7.97 22.54 -15.35
N SER A 177 8.10 22.03 -16.57
CA SER A 177 8.84 22.70 -17.66
C SER A 177 8.25 24.05 -18.08
N ASN A 178 6.99 24.34 -17.73
CA ASN A 178 6.34 25.63 -17.94
C ASN A 178 6.64 26.65 -16.81
N GLY A 179 7.47 26.28 -15.83
CA GLY A 179 7.85 27.12 -14.70
C GLY A 179 6.89 27.09 -13.51
N THR A 180 5.79 26.34 -13.57
CA THR A 180 4.93 26.14 -12.40
C THR A 180 5.55 25.15 -11.42
N GLU A 181 5.14 25.25 -10.16
CA GLU A 181 5.57 24.36 -9.09
C GLU A 181 4.36 23.82 -8.36
N LYS A 182 4.44 22.57 -7.89
CA LYS A 182 3.38 21.95 -7.09
C LYS A 182 3.98 21.29 -5.85
N PRO A 183 3.44 21.55 -4.65
CA PRO A 183 4.02 21.04 -3.42
C PRO A 183 3.78 19.54 -3.26
N ILE A 184 4.78 18.86 -2.73
CA ILE A 184 4.68 17.53 -2.12
C ILE A 184 4.38 17.77 -0.64
N VAL A 185 3.29 17.19 -0.15
CA VAL A 185 2.85 17.36 1.25
C VAL A 185 2.81 16.00 1.92
N ASN A 186 3.56 15.85 3.01
CA ASN A 186 3.69 14.60 3.75
C ASN A 186 4.02 13.40 2.84
N GLY A 187 4.94 13.61 1.90
CA GLY A 187 5.39 12.60 0.95
C GLY A 187 4.38 12.26 -0.14
N LYS A 188 3.31 13.05 -0.36
CA LYS A 188 2.32 12.78 -1.41
C LYS A 188 2.10 14.00 -2.30
N ILE A 189 1.92 13.73 -3.59
CA ILE A 189 1.50 14.70 -4.59
C ILE A 189 0.60 14.03 -5.63
N GLN A 190 -0.41 14.74 -6.09
CA GLN A 190 -1.27 14.32 -7.19
C GLN A 190 -0.95 15.20 -8.39
N VAL A 191 -0.69 14.61 -9.55
CA VAL A 191 -0.38 15.34 -10.79
C VAL A 191 -1.27 14.80 -11.90
N ALA A 192 -2.15 15.64 -12.44
CA ALA A 192 -2.89 15.34 -13.64
C ALA A 192 -1.97 15.43 -14.86
N LEU A 193 -2.22 14.59 -15.87
CA LEU A 193 -1.43 14.58 -17.10
C LEU A 193 -1.51 15.95 -17.83
N SER A 194 -2.64 16.64 -17.71
CA SER A 194 -2.85 17.99 -18.23
C SER A 194 -1.99 19.07 -17.57
N GLU A 195 -1.53 18.86 -16.32
CA GLU A 195 -0.63 19.80 -15.63
C GLU A 195 0.79 19.76 -16.21
N ILE A 196 1.23 18.60 -16.71
CA ILE A 196 2.51 18.47 -17.42
C ILE A 196 2.41 19.11 -18.81
N GLY A 197 1.29 18.89 -19.49
CA GLY A 197 1.05 19.38 -20.85
C GLY A 197 1.82 18.59 -21.92
N GLN A 198 1.28 18.52 -23.13
CA GLN A 198 1.90 17.76 -24.23
C GLN A 198 3.31 18.28 -24.54
N GLY A 199 4.29 17.39 -24.58
CA GLY A 199 5.71 17.73 -24.77
C GLY A 199 6.39 18.34 -23.53
N GLY A 200 5.66 18.51 -22.42
CA GLY A 200 6.20 19.00 -21.17
C GLY A 200 6.84 17.92 -20.31
N THR A 201 7.52 18.36 -19.26
CA THR A 201 8.12 17.50 -18.24
C THR A 201 7.85 18.03 -16.84
N MET A 202 7.99 17.15 -15.86
CA MET A 202 8.09 17.51 -14.45
C MET A 202 9.38 16.94 -13.87
N THR A 203 10.04 17.69 -12.99
CA THR A 203 11.26 17.27 -12.31
C THR A 203 10.92 16.88 -10.88
N LEU A 204 11.20 15.62 -10.54
CA LEU A 204 11.02 15.08 -9.20
C LEU A 204 12.26 15.34 -8.34
N PRO A 205 12.11 15.75 -7.07
CA PRO A 205 13.24 16.01 -6.16
C PRO A 205 13.94 14.71 -5.73
N GLU A 206 13.19 13.60 -5.66
CA GLU A 206 13.69 12.27 -5.29
C GLU A 206 12.95 11.18 -6.10
N PRO A 207 13.46 9.94 -6.15
CA PRO A 207 12.70 8.81 -6.69
C PRO A 207 11.40 8.57 -5.90
N THR A 208 10.32 8.22 -6.59
CA THR A 208 9.07 7.83 -5.93
C THR A 208 9.20 6.45 -5.30
N MET A 209 8.50 6.22 -4.20
CA MET A 209 8.30 4.90 -3.63
C MET A 209 7.17 4.15 -4.33
N ARG A 210 6.09 4.87 -4.69
CA ARG A 210 4.94 4.33 -5.40
C ARG A 210 4.34 5.37 -6.32
N VAL A 211 3.74 4.91 -7.41
CA VAL A 211 2.98 5.75 -8.35
C VAL A 211 1.65 5.09 -8.61
N LEU A 212 0.58 5.72 -8.14
CA LEU A 212 -0.78 5.21 -8.11
C LEU A 212 -1.64 5.99 -9.12
N PRO A 213 -2.81 5.48 -9.54
CA PRO A 213 -3.75 6.27 -10.33
C PRO A 213 -4.25 7.49 -9.54
N TYR A 214 -4.38 8.63 -10.23
CA TYR A 214 -5.09 9.79 -9.70
C TYR A 214 -6.50 9.86 -10.29
N LEU A 215 -7.49 9.75 -9.40
CA LEU A 215 -8.92 9.75 -9.70
C LEU A 215 -9.56 11.00 -9.08
N PRO A 216 -9.54 12.17 -9.73
CA PRO A 216 -10.03 13.43 -9.15
C PRO A 216 -11.52 13.40 -8.80
N ASN A 217 -12.29 12.58 -9.53
CA ASN A 217 -13.74 12.44 -9.35
C ASN A 217 -14.14 11.26 -8.45
N ALA A 218 -13.18 10.61 -7.79
CA ALA A 218 -13.51 9.61 -6.77
C ALA A 218 -14.20 10.32 -5.60
N LYS A 219 -15.44 9.90 -5.30
CA LYS A 219 -16.16 10.41 -4.13
C LYS A 219 -15.34 10.07 -2.87
N LYS A 220 -15.05 11.09 -2.05
CA LYS A 220 -14.41 10.93 -0.74
C LYS A 220 -15.34 10.25 0.25
#